data_AF-A0A2V5NY69-F1
#
_entry.id   AF-A0A2V5NY69-F1
#
_cell.length_a   1.000
_cell.length_b   1.000
_cell.length_c   1.000
_cell.angle_alpha   90.00
_cell.angle_beta   90.00
_cell.angle_gamma   90.00
#
_symmetry.space_group_name_H-M   'P 1'
#
loop_
_entity.id
_entity.type
_entity.pdbx_description
1 polymer ?
#
loop_
_entity_poly.entity_id
_entity_poly.type
_entity_poly.pdbx_seq_one_letter_code
_entity_poly.pdbx_strand_id
1 'polypeptide(L)'
;MATQPPGFVEGHLKILSPREVELADGNASAITAENYAPYPLIILSQAGNKEIARVTADGNGNFRTALPPGDYVLDVQGRARGHVRAKPQRFTVVSNHTVRVDMDIDTGVR
;
A
#
# COMPACT_ATOMS: atom_id res chain seq x y z
N MET A 1 -32.14 -3.18 -7.12
CA MET A 1 -30.74 -3.59 -7.24
C MET A 1 -30.19 -3.70 -5.83
N ALA A 2 -29.97 -4.90 -5.29
CA ALA A 2 -29.39 -5.05 -3.96
C ALA A 2 -27.88 -4.77 -4.06
N THR A 3 -27.44 -3.59 -3.63
CA THR A 3 -26.01 -3.28 -3.52
C THR A 3 -25.46 -4.08 -2.35
N GLN A 4 -24.74 -5.16 -2.65
CA GLN A 4 -24.11 -5.97 -1.61
C GLN A 4 -23.20 -5.06 -0.77
N PRO A 5 -23.28 -5.08 0.58
CA PRO A 5 -22.52 -4.16 1.39
C PRO A 5 -21.01 -4.32 1.10
N PRO A 6 -20.26 -3.21 1.02
CA PRO A 6 -18.83 -3.29 0.74
C PRO A 6 -18.11 -4.06 1.85
N GLY A 7 -17.02 -4.72 1.48
CA GLY A 7 -16.03 -5.17 2.45
C GLY A 7 -14.99 -4.07 2.69
N PHE A 8 -14.16 -4.28 3.68
CA PHE A 8 -13.02 -3.42 3.98
C PHE A 8 -11.74 -4.19 3.70
N VAL A 9 -10.75 -3.48 3.16
CA VAL A 9 -9.37 -3.96 3.13
C VAL A 9 -8.56 -3.02 4.01
N GLU A 10 -7.74 -3.61 4.86
CA GLU A 10 -6.77 -2.90 5.69
C GLU A 10 -5.42 -3.60 5.60
N GLY A 11 -4.36 -2.92 6.01
CA GLY A 11 -3.05 -3.54 6.08
C GLY A 11 -1.97 -2.55 6.42
N HIS A 12 -0.75 -3.07 6.45
CA HIS A 12 0.44 -2.29 6.73
C HIS A 12 1.39 -2.28 5.52
N LEU A 13 1.76 -1.09 5.08
CA LEU A 13 2.81 -0.83 4.11
C LEU A 13 4.14 -0.70 4.83
N LYS A 14 5.10 -1.54 4.49
CA LYS A 14 6.46 -1.53 5.05
C LYS A 14 7.47 -1.17 3.96
N ILE A 15 8.33 -0.20 4.24
CA ILE A 15 9.42 0.19 3.33
C ILE A 15 10.73 -0.44 3.81
N LEU A 16 11.22 -1.42 3.06
CA LEU A 16 12.53 -2.03 3.22
C LEU A 16 13.56 -1.10 2.56
N SER A 17 14.08 -0.12 3.31
CA SER A 17 15.18 0.75 2.84
C SER A 17 16.52 0.24 3.40
N PRO A 18 17.57 0.08 2.58
CA PRO A 18 18.89 -0.37 3.06
C PRO A 18 19.73 0.72 3.77
N ARG A 19 19.15 1.88 4.11
CA ARG A 19 19.91 3.03 4.61
C ARG A 19 19.52 3.39 6.05
N GLU A 20 20.15 2.72 7.00
CA GLU A 20 20.53 3.37 8.25
C GLU A 20 21.64 4.38 7.88
N VAL A 21 21.29 5.65 7.73
CA VAL A 21 22.28 6.72 7.85
C VAL A 21 21.88 7.53 9.07
N GLU A 22 22.59 7.29 10.15
CA GLU A 22 22.82 8.26 11.22
C GLU A 22 23.29 9.56 10.57
N LEU A 23 22.34 10.46 10.28
CA LEU A 23 22.65 11.85 10.01
C LEU A 23 22.76 12.53 11.37
N ALA A 24 23.95 12.40 11.95
CA ALA A 24 24.45 13.40 12.87
C ALA A 24 24.33 14.77 12.19
N ASP A 25 23.58 15.66 12.83
CA ASP A 25 23.59 17.13 12.75
C ASP A 25 22.16 17.70 12.73
N GLY A 26 21.67 18.00 13.94
CA GLY A 26 21.08 19.31 14.23
C GLY A 26 19.76 19.72 13.57
N ASN A 27 19.04 18.83 12.89
CA ASN A 27 17.62 19.01 12.60
C ASN A 27 16.92 17.65 12.51
N ALA A 28 16.66 17.06 13.68
CA ALA A 28 15.87 15.85 13.85
C ALA A 28 14.39 16.12 13.48
N SER A 29 14.12 16.43 12.21
CA SER A 29 12.80 16.26 11.65
C SER A 29 12.62 14.76 11.41
N ALA A 30 12.33 14.05 12.49
CA ALA A 30 11.45 12.91 12.48
C ALA A 30 11.60 12.00 11.25
N ILE A 31 12.59 11.10 11.29
CA ILE A 31 12.52 9.82 10.55
C ILE A 31 11.42 8.94 11.19
N THR A 32 10.26 9.52 11.50
CA THR A 32 9.15 8.94 12.29
C THR A 32 7.79 9.06 11.61
N ALA A 33 7.78 9.54 10.36
CA ALA A 33 6.76 9.15 9.40
C ALA A 33 7.53 8.78 8.15
N GLU A 34 7.74 7.49 7.88
CA GLU A 34 8.18 7.10 6.53
C GLU A 34 7.19 7.78 5.59
N ASN A 35 7.66 8.66 4.71
CA ASN A 35 6.73 9.41 3.87
C ASN A 35 6.16 8.40 2.85
N TYR A 36 5.01 7.81 3.16
CA TYR A 36 4.33 6.85 2.30
C TYR A 36 3.54 7.53 1.17
N ALA A 37 3.32 8.86 1.26
CA ALA A 37 2.66 9.66 0.23
C ALA A 37 3.24 9.49 -1.21
N PRO A 38 4.57 9.41 -1.43
CA PRO A 38 5.14 9.08 -2.74
C PRO A 38 4.89 7.66 -3.23
N TYR A 39 4.43 6.74 -2.37
CA TYR A 39 4.18 5.34 -2.69
C TYR A 39 2.71 4.98 -2.51
N PRO A 40 1.77 5.59 -3.28
CA PRO A 40 0.37 5.26 -3.13
C PRO A 40 0.11 3.82 -3.57
N LEU A 41 -0.66 3.10 -2.76
CA LEU A 41 -1.15 1.77 -3.07
C LEU A 41 -2.30 1.87 -4.06
N ILE A 42 -2.29 0.97 -5.02
CA ILE A 42 -3.33 0.83 -6.02
C ILE A 42 -3.96 -0.55 -5.89
N ILE A 43 -5.29 -0.57 -5.92
CA ILE A 43 -6.06 -1.80 -5.96
C ILE A 43 -6.47 -1.98 -7.41
N LEU A 44 -5.99 -3.06 -8.00
CA LEU A 44 -6.25 -3.46 -9.36
C LEU A 44 -7.36 -4.53 -9.39
N SER A 45 -8.01 -4.66 -10.54
CA SER A 45 -8.89 -5.79 -10.85
C SER A 45 -8.14 -7.12 -10.69
N GLN A 46 -8.85 -8.24 -10.56
CA GLN A 46 -8.27 -9.59 -10.57
C GLN A 46 -7.23 -9.81 -11.69
N ALA A 47 -7.45 -9.20 -12.87
CA ALA A 47 -6.56 -9.30 -14.02
C ALA A 47 -5.32 -8.39 -13.94
N GLY A 48 -5.23 -7.50 -12.95
CA GLY A 48 -4.10 -6.59 -12.73
C GLY A 48 -3.94 -5.48 -13.77
N ASN A 49 -4.95 -5.27 -14.62
CA ASN A 49 -4.89 -4.36 -15.77
C ASN A 49 -5.73 -3.08 -15.59
N LYS A 50 -6.54 -3.01 -14.53
CA LYS A 50 -7.44 -1.87 -14.28
C LYS A 50 -7.34 -1.43 -12.83
N GLU A 51 -7.07 -0.15 -12.58
CA GLU A 51 -7.19 0.47 -11.27
C GLU A 51 -8.67 0.55 -10.87
N ILE A 52 -9.01 -0.07 -9.73
CA ILE A 52 -10.32 -0.05 -9.10
C ILE A 52 -10.36 1.06 -8.05
N ALA A 53 -9.29 1.17 -7.26
CA ALA A 53 -9.14 2.18 -6.23
C ALA A 53 -7.67 2.53 -5.98
N ARG A 54 -7.45 3.66 -5.32
CA ARG A 54 -6.15 4.11 -4.85
C ARG A 54 -6.26 4.48 -3.38
N VAL A 55 -5.27 4.06 -2.59
CA VAL A 55 -5.18 4.35 -1.16
C VAL A 55 -3.75 4.73 -0.81
N THR A 56 -3.60 5.77 0.01
CA THR A 56 -2.30 6.18 0.53
C THR A 56 -2.21 5.71 1.97
N ALA A 57 -1.08 5.11 2.35
CA ALA A 57 -0.86 4.75 3.73
C ALA A 57 -0.62 6.00 4.59
N ASP A 58 -1.08 5.94 5.85
CA ASP A 58 -0.86 6.97 6.85
C ASP A 58 0.62 7.05 7.23
N GLY A 59 1.04 8.04 8.04
CA GLY A 59 2.43 8.15 8.54
C GLY A 59 2.93 6.94 9.35
N ASN A 60 2.03 6.02 9.72
CA ASN A 60 2.34 4.76 10.41
C ASN A 60 2.34 3.55 9.47
N GLY A 61 2.23 3.74 8.15
CA GLY A 61 2.18 2.65 7.17
C GLY A 61 0.82 1.94 7.09
N ASN A 62 -0.13 2.26 7.97
CA ASN A 62 -1.46 1.68 7.91
C ASN A 62 -2.25 2.24 6.73
N PHE A 63 -3.12 1.42 6.15
CA PHE A 63 -4.08 1.87 5.16
C PHE A 63 -5.39 1.13 5.34
N ARG A 64 -6.49 1.78 4.98
CA ARG A 64 -7.81 1.17 4.99
C ARG A 64 -8.68 1.74 3.87
N THR A 65 -9.40 0.89 3.16
CA THR A 65 -10.37 1.34 2.15
C THR A 65 -11.54 0.37 2.01
N ALA A 66 -12.67 0.87 1.52
CA ALA A 66 -13.87 0.08 1.29
C ALA A 66 -13.92 -0.35 -0.19
N LEU A 67 -14.17 -1.63 -0.42
CA LEU A 67 -14.25 -2.21 -1.76
C LEU A 67 -15.50 -3.09 -1.89
N PRO A 68 -16.12 -3.13 -3.07
CA PRO A 68 -17.16 -4.11 -3.31
C PRO A 68 -16.58 -5.53 -3.21
N PRO A 69 -17.35 -6.52 -2.74
CA PRO A 69 -16.88 -7.89 -2.66
C PRO A 69 -16.44 -8.42 -4.04
N GLY A 70 -15.31 -9.11 -4.08
CA GLY A 70 -14.68 -9.58 -5.31
C GLY A 70 -13.18 -9.81 -5.16
N ASP A 71 -12.55 -10.26 -6.24
CA ASP A 71 -11.11 -10.55 -6.30
C ASP A 71 -10.31 -9.36 -6.82
N TYR A 72 -9.24 -9.02 -6.10
CA TYR A 72 -8.41 -7.85 -6.36
C TYR A 72 -6.94 -8.16 -6.22
N VAL A 73 -6.13 -7.23 -6.72
CA VAL A 73 -4.68 -7.25 -6.57
C VAL A 73 -4.22 -5.92 -5.99
N LEU A 74 -3.58 -5.96 -4.83
CA LEU A 74 -2.90 -4.81 -4.24
C LEU A 74 -1.52 -4.68 -4.88
N ASP A 75 -1.21 -3.49 -5.40
CA ASP A 75 0.10 -3.16 -5.97
C ASP A 75 0.49 -1.73 -5.56
N VAL A 76 1.73 -1.32 -5.86
CA VAL A 76 2.21 0.04 -5.57
C VAL A 76 2.37 0.82 -6.87
N GLN A 77 1.79 2.02 -6.91
CA GLN A 77 1.97 2.90 -8.05
C GLN A 77 3.41 3.40 -8.13
N GLY A 78 3.98 3.46 -9.33
CA GLY A 78 5.30 4.05 -9.54
C GLY A 78 6.46 3.06 -9.47
N ARG A 79 6.20 1.74 -9.38
CA ARG A 79 7.22 0.67 -9.54
C ARG A 79 8.11 0.81 -10.77
N ALA A 80 7.64 1.52 -11.80
CA ALA A 80 8.36 1.76 -13.06
C ALA A 80 9.16 3.08 -13.09
N ARG A 81 8.90 4.01 -12.17
CA ARG A 81 9.51 5.37 -12.18
C ARG A 81 10.65 5.54 -11.18
N GLY A 82 10.78 4.65 -10.21
CA GLY A 82 11.85 4.66 -9.23
C GLY A 82 12.27 3.23 -8.90
N HIS A 83 13.34 3.06 -8.15
CA HIS A 83 13.91 1.78 -7.74
C HIS A 83 13.02 0.99 -6.74
N VAL A 84 11.70 1.18 -6.82
CA VAL A 84 10.70 0.60 -5.93
C VAL A 84 10.29 -0.76 -6.45
N ARG A 85 10.62 -1.79 -5.69
CA ARG A 85 10.23 -3.17 -5.92
C ARG A 85 9.14 -3.53 -4.93
N ALA A 86 7.95 -3.79 -5.45
CA ALA A 86 6.78 -4.16 -4.68
C ALA A 86 6.29 -5.53 -5.15
N LYS A 87 5.80 -6.38 -4.24
CA LYS A 87 5.21 -7.67 -4.61
C LYS A 87 3.69 -7.57 -4.64
N PRO A 88 3.04 -7.64 -5.83
CA PRO A 88 1.59 -7.58 -5.90
C PRO A 88 0.93 -8.67 -5.05
N GLN A 89 0.03 -8.29 -4.15
CA GLN A 89 -0.70 -9.22 -3.29
C GLN A 89 -2.11 -9.45 -3.82
N ARG A 90 -2.49 -10.71 -4.03
CA ARG A 90 -3.86 -11.06 -4.43
C ARG A 90 -4.72 -11.28 -3.19
N PHE A 91 -5.91 -10.71 -3.17
CA PHE A 91 -6.83 -10.83 -2.05
C PHE A 91 -8.29 -10.82 -2.52
N THR A 92 -9.15 -11.46 -1.74
CA THR A 92 -10.59 -11.55 -2.01
C THR A 92 -11.34 -10.77 -0.93
N VAL A 93 -12.08 -9.75 -1.34
CA VAL A 93 -12.93 -8.96 -0.45
C VAL A 93 -14.26 -9.68 -0.27
N VAL A 94 -14.61 -9.94 0.99
CA VAL A 94 -15.90 -10.51 1.36
C VAL A 94 -16.81 -9.40 1.88
N SER A 95 -18.09 -9.47 1.52
CA SER A 95 -19.10 -8.46 1.89
C SER A 95 -19.18 -8.33 3.41
N ASN A 96 -19.16 -7.10 3.92
CA ASN A 96 -19.24 -6.80 5.36
C ASN A 96 -18.12 -7.45 6.22
N HIS A 97 -17.01 -7.83 5.60
CA HIS A 97 -15.83 -8.36 6.26
C HIS A 97 -14.62 -7.46 6.02
N THR A 98 -13.67 -7.53 6.93
CA THR A 98 -12.38 -6.84 6.81
C THR A 98 -11.30 -7.85 6.44
N VAL A 99 -10.61 -7.58 5.34
CA VAL A 99 -9.48 -8.38 4.86
C VAL A 99 -8.19 -7.64 5.21
N ARG A 100 -7.25 -8.34 5.83
CA ARG A 100 -5.93 -7.77 6.14
C ARG A 100 -4.91 -8.20 5.09
N VAL A 101 -4.24 -7.24 4.47
CA VAL A 101 -3.25 -7.47 3.42
C VAL A 101 -2.05 -6.57 3.65
N ASP A 102 -0.92 -7.13 4.05
CA ASP A 102 0.30 -6.38 4.24
C ASP A 102 1.08 -6.25 2.93
N MET A 103 1.79 -5.12 2.76
CA MET A 103 2.54 -4.81 1.55
C MET A 103 3.96 -4.40 1.91
N ASP A 104 4.96 -5.08 1.36
CA ASP A 104 6.35 -4.70 1.49
C ASP A 104 6.86 -4.07 0.18
N ILE A 105 7.52 -2.92 0.30
CA ILE A 105 8.24 -2.27 -0.80
C ILE A 105 9.72 -2.16 -0.49
N ASP A 106 10.57 -2.52 -1.43
CA ASP A 106 12.01 -2.29 -1.39
C ASP A 106 12.32 -1.08 -2.27
N THR A 107 12.81 0.01 -1.69
CA THR A 107 13.10 1.25 -2.43
C THR A 107 14.51 1.28 -3.00
N GLY A 108 15.35 0.28 -2.70
CA GLY A 108 16.60 0.02 -3.40
C GLY A 108 17.48 1.26 -3.64
N VAL A 109 17.62 2.13 -2.65
CA VAL A 109 18.54 3.28 -2.72
C VAL A 109 19.97 2.73 -2.66
N ARG A 110 20.71 2.86 -3.76
CA ARG A 110 22.12 2.53 -3.92
C ARG A 110 22.90 3.83 -4.05
#